data_AF-A0A1M6J987-F1
#
_entry.id   AF-A0A1M6J987-F1
#
_cell.length_a   1.000
_cell.length_b   1.000
_cell.length_c   1.000
_cell.angle_alpha   90.00
_cell.angle_beta   90.00
_cell.angle_gamma   90.00
#
_symmetry.space_group_name_H-M   'P 1'
#
loop_
_entity.id
_entity.type
_entity.pdbx_description
1 polymer ?
#
loop_
_entity_poly.entity_id
_entity_poly.type
_entity_poly.pdbx_seq_one_letter_code
_entity_poly.pdbx_strand_id
1 'polypeptide(L)'
;MLSIKEQMLATMQNIRQAEAAMHQLYNIGGDKKVREGFTSEEWNVFVDCLQEVLQLEYSLVKLKNRVSEHYRIEYKKRQDW
;
A
#
# COMPACT_ATOMS: atom_id res chain seq x y z
N MET A 1 6.30 19.21 -0.17
CA MET A 1 5.43 18.28 0.59
C MET A 1 4.14 18.14 -0.20
N LEU A 2 3.77 16.93 -0.65
CA LEU A 2 2.53 16.72 -1.43
C LEU A 2 1.30 17.20 -0.65
N SER A 3 0.26 17.71 -1.30
CA SER A 3 -1.07 17.98 -0.76
C SER A 3 -1.82 16.67 -0.41
N ILE A 4 -2.94 16.76 0.33
CA ILE A 4 -3.74 15.56 0.70
C ILE A 4 -4.28 14.93 -0.57
N LYS A 5 -4.78 15.74 -1.51
CA LYS A 5 -5.27 15.29 -2.82
C LYS A 5 -4.21 14.53 -3.60
N GLU A 6 -2.99 15.04 -3.68
CA GLU A 6 -1.89 14.36 -4.38
C GLU A 6 -1.51 13.03 -3.69
N GLN A 7 -1.52 12.98 -2.35
CA GLN A 7 -1.29 11.72 -1.65
C GLN A 7 -2.44 10.72 -1.82
N MET A 8 -3.69 11.17 -1.90
CA MET A 8 -4.82 10.30 -2.23
C MET A 8 -4.63 9.68 -3.62
N LEU A 9 -4.28 10.50 -4.62
CA LEU A 9 -4.03 10.03 -5.99
C LEU A 9 -2.86 9.02 -6.04
N ALA A 10 -1.75 9.32 -5.37
CA ALA A 10 -0.62 8.40 -5.28
C ALA A 10 -1.02 7.08 -4.59
N THR A 11 -1.81 7.16 -3.52
CA THR A 11 -2.31 5.95 -2.83
C THR A 11 -3.24 5.13 -3.73
N MET A 12 -4.08 5.76 -4.55
CA MET A 12 -4.92 5.05 -5.53
C MET A 12 -4.10 4.32 -6.60
N GLN A 13 -2.97 4.89 -7.02
CA GLN A 13 -2.03 4.21 -7.91
C GLN A 13 -1.39 3.00 -7.22
N ASN A 14 -0.95 3.17 -5.97
CA ASN A 14 -0.39 2.07 -5.17
C ASN A 14 -1.41 0.94 -4.95
N ILE A 15 -2.71 1.25 -4.81
CA ILE A 15 -3.78 0.23 -4.70
C ILE A 15 -3.81 -0.63 -5.96
N ARG A 16 -3.79 -0.01 -7.14
CA ARG A 16 -3.82 -0.75 -8.42
C ARG A 16 -2.59 -1.61 -8.63
N GLN A 17 -1.41 -1.12 -8.23
CA GLN A 17 -0.16 -1.87 -8.30
C GLN A 17 -0.21 -3.08 -7.35
N ALA A 18 -0.59 -2.86 -6.09
CA ALA A 18 -0.70 -3.94 -5.12
C ALA A 18 -1.77 -4.97 -5.49
N GLU A 19 -2.87 -4.58 -6.14
CA GLU A 19 -3.86 -5.52 -6.66
C GLU A 19 -3.23 -6.46 -7.71
N ALA A 20 -2.49 -5.91 -8.68
CA ALA A 20 -1.76 -6.71 -9.66
C ALA A 20 -0.71 -7.63 -8.99
N ALA A 21 0.03 -7.10 -8.00
CA ALA A 21 1.00 -7.86 -7.22
C ALA A 21 0.35 -9.03 -6.44
N MET A 22 -0.84 -8.82 -5.86
CA MET A 22 -1.59 -9.86 -5.17
C MET A 22 -2.03 -10.99 -6.11
N HIS A 23 -2.49 -10.65 -7.31
CA HIS A 23 -2.79 -11.66 -8.34
C HIS A 23 -1.55 -12.46 -8.72
N GLN A 24 -0.41 -11.79 -8.85
CA GLN A 24 0.86 -12.45 -9.17
C GLN A 24 1.36 -13.34 -8.03
N LEU A 25 1.26 -12.90 -6.77
CA LEU A 25 1.54 -13.72 -5.59
C LEU A 25 0.69 -14.99 -5.57
N TYR A 26 -0.61 -14.88 -5.85
CA TYR A 26 -1.51 -16.02 -5.92
C TYR A 26 -1.09 -17.00 -7.03
N ASN A 27 -0.75 -16.49 -8.20
CA ASN A 27 -0.35 -17.32 -9.34
C ASN A 27 0.99 -18.04 -9.11
N ILE A 28 1.97 -17.38 -8.49
CA ILE A 28 3.29 -17.97 -8.25
C ILE A 28 3.26 -18.90 -7.03
N GLY A 29 2.54 -18.51 -5.97
CA GLY A 29 2.52 -19.18 -4.68
C GLY A 29 1.39 -20.20 -4.49
N GLY A 30 0.39 -20.26 -5.38
CA GLY A 30 -0.84 -21.04 -5.19
C GLY A 30 -0.61 -22.51 -4.82
N ASP A 31 0.39 -23.15 -5.44
CA ASP A 31 0.74 -24.55 -5.19
C ASP A 31 2.02 -24.72 -4.34
N LYS A 32 2.69 -23.62 -3.99
CA LYS A 32 4.00 -23.63 -3.34
C LYS A 32 3.90 -23.15 -1.90
N LYS A 33 3.92 -24.11 -0.97
CA LYS A 33 3.71 -23.85 0.47
C LYS A 33 4.94 -23.32 1.21
N VAL A 34 6.14 -23.56 0.67
CA VAL A 34 7.42 -23.22 1.29
C VAL A 34 8.42 -22.80 0.22
N ARG A 35 9.47 -22.08 0.63
CA ARG A 35 10.47 -21.47 -0.27
C ARG A 35 11.13 -22.48 -1.20
N GLU A 36 11.38 -23.70 -0.72
CA GLU A 36 12.02 -24.78 -1.48
C GLU A 36 11.22 -25.21 -2.71
N GLY A 37 9.93 -24.87 -2.77
CA GLY A 37 9.08 -25.12 -3.93
C GLY A 37 9.26 -24.11 -5.07
N PHE A 38 10.00 -23.01 -4.86
CA PHE A 38 10.21 -21.94 -5.83
C PHE A 38 11.57 -22.07 -6.51
N THR A 39 11.66 -21.70 -7.79
CA THR A 39 12.95 -21.34 -8.37
C THR A 39 13.45 -20.02 -7.77
N SER A 40 14.74 -19.72 -7.96
CA SER A 40 15.30 -18.43 -7.53
C SER A 40 14.58 -17.25 -8.17
N GLU A 41 14.24 -17.34 -9.46
CA GLU A 41 13.51 -16.31 -10.19
C GLU A 41 12.10 -16.12 -9.64
N GLU A 42 11.36 -17.23 -9.44
CA GLU A 42 10.01 -17.17 -8.87
C GLU A 42 10.01 -16.58 -7.46
N TRP A 43 11.02 -16.93 -6.65
CA TRP A 43 11.16 -16.38 -5.30
C TRP A 43 11.44 -14.88 -5.31
N ASN A 44 12.30 -14.40 -6.21
CA ASN A 44 12.56 -12.97 -6.34
C ASN A 44 11.28 -12.21 -6.72
N VAL A 45 10.53 -12.72 -7.71
CA VAL A 45 9.25 -12.11 -8.10
C VAL A 45 8.25 -12.14 -6.94
N PHE A 46 8.17 -13.24 -6.19
CA PHE A 46 7.33 -13.33 -5.00
C PHE A 46 7.68 -12.24 -3.97
N VAL A 47 8.98 -12.05 -3.68
CA VAL A 47 9.45 -11.01 -2.75
C VAL A 47 9.13 -9.61 -3.26
N ASP A 48 9.33 -9.34 -4.54
CA ASP A 48 9.02 -8.03 -5.15
C ASP A 48 7.52 -7.71 -5.05
N CYS A 49 6.64 -8.66 -5.39
CA CYS A 49 5.20 -8.48 -5.23
C CYS A 49 4.80 -8.25 -3.76
N LEU A 50 5.42 -8.96 -2.82
CA LEU A 50 5.17 -8.76 -1.39
C LEU A 50 5.58 -7.33 -0.95
N GLN A 51 6.69 -6.81 -1.46
CA GLN A 51 7.11 -5.44 -1.17
C GLN A 51 6.11 -4.40 -1.69
N GLU A 52 5.53 -4.60 -2.88
CA GLU A 52 4.48 -3.71 -3.40
C GLU A 52 3.24 -3.67 -2.50
N VAL A 53 2.82 -4.82 -1.97
CA VAL A 53 1.69 -4.91 -1.04
C VAL A 53 2.00 -4.22 0.29
N LEU A 54 3.19 -4.41 0.85
CA LEU A 54 3.63 -3.73 2.08
C LEU A 54 3.74 -2.21 1.87
N GLN A 55 4.18 -1.77 0.70
CA GLN A 55 4.26 -0.36 0.35
C GLN A 55 2.87 0.28 0.29
N LEU A 56 1.84 -0.45 -0.17
CA LEU A 56 0.46 0.00 -0.09
C LEU A 56 0.01 0.18 1.37
N GLU A 57 0.23 -0.80 2.24
CA GLU A 57 -0.14 -0.73 3.65
C GLU A 57 0.44 0.53 4.31
N TYR A 58 1.74 0.76 4.12
CA TYR A 58 2.42 1.94 4.61
C TYR A 58 1.82 3.25 4.06
N SER A 59 1.50 3.28 2.77
CA SER A 59 0.91 4.46 2.11
C SER A 59 -0.48 4.78 2.67
N LEU A 60 -1.31 3.75 2.91
CA LEU A 60 -2.64 3.89 3.53
C LEU A 60 -2.56 4.42 4.96
N VAL A 61 -1.66 3.88 5.78
CA VAL A 61 -1.44 4.36 7.16
C VAL A 61 -1.03 5.83 7.15
N LYS A 62 -0.10 6.21 6.27
CA LYS A 62 0.36 7.59 6.14
C LYS A 62 -0.76 8.53 5.71
N LEU A 63 -1.57 8.14 4.72
CA LEU A 63 -2.71 8.93 4.26
C LEU A 63 -3.76 9.09 5.38
N LYS A 64 -4.10 8.00 6.08
CA LYS A 64 -5.02 8.02 7.22
C LYS A 64 -4.59 9.02 8.28
N ASN A 65 -3.34 8.92 8.75
CA ASN A 65 -2.81 9.80 9.79
C ASN A 65 -2.89 11.28 9.37
N ARG A 66 -2.58 11.56 8.11
CA ARG A 66 -2.58 12.92 7.60
C ARG A 66 -3.98 13.49 7.43
N VAL A 67 -4.93 12.69 6.94
CA VAL A 67 -6.34 13.10 6.83
C VAL A 67 -6.91 13.37 8.23
N SER A 68 -6.66 12.48 9.20
CA SER A 68 -7.06 12.67 10.59
C SER A 68 -6.51 13.96 11.19
N GLU A 69 -5.23 14.25 10.97
CA GLU A 69 -4.62 15.49 11.46
C GLU A 69 -5.23 16.74 10.83
N HIS A 70 -5.50 16.70 9.52
CA HIS A 70 -6.16 17.81 8.83
C HIS A 70 -7.55 18.09 9.40
N TYR A 71 -8.38 17.05 9.56
CA TYR A 71 -9.71 17.21 10.15
C TYR A 71 -9.65 17.68 11.60
N ARG A 72 -8.68 17.22 12.40
CA ARG A 72 -8.47 17.68 13.78
C ARG A 72 -8.21 19.19 13.84
N ILE A 73 -7.34 19.68 12.96
CA ILE A 73 -7.01 21.12 12.86
C ILE A 73 -8.24 21.92 12.41
N GLU A 74 -8.94 21.46 11.37
CA GLU A 74 -10.12 22.16 10.85
C GLU A 74 -11.30 22.16 11.83
N TYR A 75 -11.48 21.10 12.61
CA TYR A 75 -12.49 21.05 13.66
C TYR A 75 -12.20 22.06 14.78
N LYS A 76 -10.95 22.12 15.26
CA LYS A 76 -10.54 23.07 16.30
C LYS A 76 -10.78 24.52 15.89
N LYS A 77 -10.41 24.88 14.64
CA LYS A 77 -10.66 26.22 14.09
C LYS A 77 -12.14 26.64 14.12
N ARG A 78 -13.08 25.70 14.01
CA ARG A 78 -14.52 26.00 14.04
C ARG A 78 -15.09 26.18 15.45
N GLN A 79 -14.38 25.71 16.48
CA GLN A 79 -14.79 25.90 17.88
C GLN A 79 -14.22 27.19 18.49
N ASP A 80 -13.14 27.71 17.91
CA ASP A 80 -12.50 28.97 18.34
C ASP A 80 -13.17 30.24 17.71
N TRP A 81 -14.33 30.08 17.05
CA TRP A 81 -15.18 31.15 16.47
C TRP A 81 -16.56 31.14 17.13
#